data_AF-A0A820QY72-F1
#
_entry.id   AF-A0A820QY72-F1
#
_cell.length_a   1.000
_cell.length_b   1.000
_cell.length_c   1.000
_cell.angle_alpha   90.00
_cell.angle_beta   90.00
_cell.angle_gamma   90.00
#
_symmetry.space_group_name_H-M   'P 1'
#
loop_
_entity.id
_entity.type
_entity.pdbx_description
1 polymer ?
#
loop_
_entity_poly.entity_id
_entity_poly.type
_entity_poly.pdbx_seq_one_letter_code
_entity_poly.pdbx_strand_id
1 'polypeptide(L)'
;GTNMKTNPNAILTCLKNSIFTNVGETADGGFYWEGLEDETPAGTEIISWTGERYKLGEDKTKKSSHPNARFCCPARQCPIIH
;
A
#
# COMPACT_ATOMS: atom_id res chain seq x y z
N GLY A 1 1.81 6.34 5.33
CA GLY A 1 1.07 7.61 5.16
C GLY A 1 -0.39 7.41 5.53
N THR A 2 -1.14 6.77 4.64
CA THR A 2 -2.46 6.17 4.93
C THR A 2 -2.26 4.77 5.53
N ASN A 3 -2.86 4.47 6.67
CA ASN A 3 -2.83 3.14 7.31
C ASN A 3 -4.02 3.00 8.27
N MET A 4 -4.16 1.86 8.95
CA MET A 4 -5.29 1.61 9.87
C MET A 4 -5.31 2.55 11.08
N LYS A 5 -4.17 3.16 11.44
CA LYS A 5 -4.08 4.16 12.52
C LYS A 5 -4.46 5.57 12.04
N THR A 6 -4.02 5.97 10.85
CA THR A 6 -4.20 7.35 10.36
C THR A 6 -5.50 7.55 9.60
N ASN A 7 -5.94 6.55 8.82
CA ASN A 7 -7.18 6.62 8.07
C ASN A 7 -7.71 5.21 7.72
N PRO A 8 -8.35 4.52 8.69
CA PRO A 8 -8.89 3.18 8.47
C PRO A 8 -9.99 3.16 7.40
N ASN A 9 -10.80 4.24 7.29
CA ASN A 9 -11.85 4.32 6.28
C ASN A 9 -11.27 4.32 4.86
N ALA A 10 -10.15 5.01 4.62
CA ALA A 10 -9.48 5.00 3.32
C ALA A 10 -8.92 3.62 2.96
N ILE A 11 -8.32 2.91 3.93
CA ILE A 11 -7.89 1.51 3.73
C ILE A 11 -9.08 0.65 3.34
N LEU A 12 -10.16 0.67 4.12
CA LEU A 12 -11.37 -0.11 3.82
C LEU A 12 -11.99 0.25 2.47
N THR A 13 -11.89 1.51 2.05
CA THR A 13 -12.40 1.98 0.75
C THR A 13 -11.58 1.42 -0.41
N CYS A 14 -10.25 1.34 -0.28
CA CYS A 14 -9.36 1.00 -1.37
C CYS A 14 -9.16 -0.51 -1.60
N LEU A 15 -9.58 -1.38 -0.66
CA LEU A 15 -9.40 -2.84 -0.74
C LEU A 15 -10.06 -3.55 -1.94
N LYS A 16 -11.04 -2.92 -2.61
CA LYS A 16 -11.73 -3.51 -3.77
C LYS A 16 -12.00 -2.49 -4.86
N ASN A 17 -12.09 -2.91 -6.11
CA ASN A 17 -12.38 -2.06 -7.28
C ASN A 17 -11.55 -0.77 -7.35
N SER A 18 -10.30 -0.83 -6.90
CA SER A 18 -9.41 0.33 -6.86
C SER A 18 -8.24 0.14 -7.81
N ILE A 19 -7.79 1.24 -8.39
CA ILE A 19 -6.58 1.29 -9.20
C ILE A 19 -5.51 1.98 -8.38
N PHE A 20 -4.37 1.31 -8.22
CA PHE A 20 -3.20 1.88 -7.55
C PHE A 20 -2.16 2.30 -8.60
N THR A 21 -1.43 3.37 -8.32
CA THR A 21 -0.40 3.90 -9.23
C THR A 21 0.86 4.24 -8.44
N ASN A 22 1.99 3.69 -8.91
CA ASN A 22 3.33 3.83 -8.31
C ASN A 22 3.41 3.36 -6.84
N VAL A 23 2.64 2.32 -6.49
CA VAL A 23 2.74 1.62 -5.21
C VAL A 23 3.61 0.37 -5.36
N GLY A 24 4.14 -0.15 -4.26
CA GLY A 24 4.76 -1.47 -4.22
C GLY A 24 3.71 -2.58 -4.31
N GLU A 25 4.11 -3.71 -4.87
CA GLU A 25 3.30 -4.92 -5.00
C GLU A 25 3.91 -6.03 -4.11
N THR A 26 3.09 -6.72 -3.34
CA THR A 26 3.52 -7.87 -2.54
C THR A 26 3.43 -9.15 -3.38
N ALA A 27 4.22 -10.18 -3.06
CA ALA A 27 4.24 -11.43 -3.84
C ALA A 27 2.90 -12.20 -3.88
N ASP A 28 1.98 -11.93 -2.95
CA ASP A 28 0.62 -12.45 -2.92
C ASP A 28 -0.38 -11.63 -3.76
N GLY A 29 0.09 -10.61 -4.50
CA GLY A 29 -0.73 -9.73 -5.34
C GLY A 29 -1.43 -8.61 -4.57
N GLY A 30 -0.99 -8.33 -3.34
CA GLY A 30 -1.41 -7.18 -2.57
C GLY A 30 -0.61 -5.92 -2.92
N PHE A 31 -0.81 -4.88 -2.11
CA PHE A 31 -0.11 -3.59 -2.26
C PHE A 31 0.67 -3.25 -1.00
N TYR A 32 1.69 -2.41 -1.17
CA TYR A 32 2.50 -1.92 -0.07
C TYR A 32 2.94 -0.47 -0.30
N TRP A 33 3.05 0.30 0.78
CA TRP A 33 3.69 1.62 0.81
C TRP A 33 4.21 1.91 2.21
N GLU A 34 5.04 2.94 2.34
CA GLU A 34 5.66 3.33 3.59
C GLU A 34 4.61 3.78 4.61
N GLY A 35 4.61 3.15 5.80
CA GLY A 35 3.60 3.31 6.84
C GLY A 35 2.66 2.11 7.01
N LEU A 36 2.82 1.02 6.23
CA LEU A 36 2.11 -0.26 6.40
C LEU A 36 2.99 -1.34 7.06
N GLU A 37 4.14 -0.96 7.65
CA GLU A 37 5.10 -1.89 8.25
C GLU A 37 4.48 -2.71 9.40
N ASP A 38 3.54 -2.11 10.16
CA ASP A 38 2.82 -2.79 11.25
C ASP A 38 1.76 -3.78 10.73
N GLU A 39 1.33 -3.61 9.48
CA GLU A 39 0.24 -4.37 8.84
C GLU A 39 0.76 -5.44 7.88
N THR A 40 2.04 -5.37 7.51
CA THR A 40 2.69 -6.28 6.55
C THR A 40 3.73 -7.14 7.26
N PRO A 41 3.68 -8.48 7.15
CA PRO A 41 4.65 -9.36 7.79
C PRO A 41 6.10 -9.03 7.40
N ALA A 42 7.02 -9.09 8.36
CA ALA A 42 8.44 -8.95 8.10
C ALA A 42 8.92 -10.03 7.12
N GLY A 43 9.79 -9.66 6.17
CA GLY A 43 10.30 -10.57 5.16
C GLY A 43 9.36 -10.84 3.98
N THR A 44 8.20 -10.17 3.92
CA THR A 44 7.34 -10.18 2.72
C THR A 44 8.14 -9.71 1.51
N GLU A 45 8.04 -10.43 0.40
CA GLU A 45 8.68 -10.04 -0.86
C GLU A 45 7.87 -8.92 -1.51
N ILE A 46 8.54 -7.79 -1.75
CA ILE A 46 7.99 -6.58 -2.33
C ILE A 46 8.66 -6.32 -3.67
N ILE A 47 7.85 -5.98 -4.67
CA ILE A 47 8.26 -5.37 -5.92
C ILE A 47 8.00 -3.87 -5.77
N SER A 48 9.05 -3.06 -5.84
CA SER A 48 8.93 -1.61 -5.76
C SER A 48 8.21 -1.04 -6.99
N TRP A 49 7.77 0.20 -6.91
CA TRP A 49 7.20 0.95 -8.03
C TRP A 49 8.15 1.11 -9.23
N THR A 50 9.47 0.93 -9.03
CA THR A 50 10.49 0.92 -10.09
C THR A 50 10.76 -0.48 -10.66
N GLY A 51 10.12 -1.52 -10.11
CA GLY A 51 10.29 -2.91 -10.50
C GLY A 51 11.40 -3.67 -9.76
N GLU A 52 12.04 -3.06 -8.76
CA GLU A 52 13.06 -3.73 -7.95
C GLU A 52 12.43 -4.68 -6.94
N ARG A 53 12.94 -5.91 -6.85
CA ARG A 53 12.48 -6.91 -5.87
C ARG A 53 13.36 -6.90 -4.63
N TYR A 54 12.75 -6.92 -3.45
CA TYR A 54 13.46 -7.02 -2.19
C TYR A 54 12.56 -7.54 -1.06
N LYS A 55 13.16 -7.94 0.06
CA LYS A 55 12.40 -8.35 1.25
C LYS A 55 12.18 -7.19 2.20
N LEU A 56 10.95 -7.06 2.68
CA LEU A 56 10.59 -6.02 3.64
C LEU A 56 11.42 -6.15 4.91
N GLY A 57 12.16 -5.09 5.25
CA GLY A 57 13.05 -5.02 6.41
C GLY A 57 14.54 -5.28 6.13
N GLU A 58 14.90 -5.72 4.92
CA GLU A 58 16.29 -6.00 4.54
C GLU A 58 17.09 -4.71 4.30
N ASP A 59 16.50 -3.74 3.60
CA ASP A 59 17.09 -2.43 3.34
C ASP A 59 16.08 -1.31 3.67
N LYS A 60 16.33 -0.59 4.76
CA LYS A 60 15.47 0.51 5.23
C LYS A 60 15.60 1.80 4.42
N THR A 61 16.59 1.87 3.52
CA THR A 61 16.79 3.05 2.66
C THR A 61 15.94 2.97 1.38
N LYS A 62 15.56 1.75 0.97
CA LYS A 62 14.73 1.52 -0.20
C LYS A 62 13.26 1.81 0.08
N LYS A 63 12.69 2.71 -0.73
CA LYS A 63 11.26 2.99 -0.73
C LYS A 63 10.57 2.08 -1.73
N SER A 64 9.50 1.41 -1.28
CA SER A 64 8.66 0.58 -2.14
C SER A 64 7.81 1.42 -3.06
N SER A 65 7.35 2.57 -2.57
CA SER A 65 6.36 3.40 -3.26
C SER A 65 6.90 4.81 -3.54
N HIS A 66 6.41 5.40 -4.62
CA HIS A 66 6.73 6.79 -4.93
C HIS A 66 6.14 7.71 -3.83
N PRO A 67 6.81 8.80 -3.39
CA PRO A 67 6.29 9.69 -2.35
C PRO A 67 4.90 10.29 -2.65
N ASN A 68 4.54 10.36 -3.93
CA ASN A 68 3.25 10.83 -4.41
C ASN A 68 2.40 9.72 -5.06
N ALA A 69 2.61 8.46 -4.67
CA ALA A 69 1.76 7.34 -5.09
C ALA A 69 0.28 7.62 -4.75
N ARG A 70 -0.62 6.99 -5.51
CA ARG A 70 -2.06 7.24 -5.45
C ARG A 70 -2.86 5.95 -5.53
N PHE A 71 -4.04 5.98 -4.92
CA PHE A 71 -5.11 5.05 -5.18
C PHE A 71 -6.32 5.82 -5.70
N CYS A 72 -7.04 5.22 -6.65
CA CYS A 72 -8.30 5.70 -7.18
C CYS A 72 -9.35 4.65 -6.88
N CYS A 73 -10.32 4.98 -6.02
CA CYS A 73 -11.35 4.07 -5.54
C CYS A 73 -12.75 4.72 -5.66
N PRO A 74 -13.81 3.96 -5.94
CA PRO A 74 -15.16 4.50 -5.99
C PRO A 74 -15.60 5.04 -4.62
N ALA A 75 -16.04 6.30 -4.57
CA ALA A 75 -16.43 6.97 -3.32
C ALA A 75 -17.50 6.17 -2.53
N ARG A 76 -18.45 5.54 -3.24
CA ARG A 76 -19.51 4.69 -2.65
C ARG A 76 -19.03 3.52 -1.80
N GLN A 77 -17.74 3.17 -1.86
CA GLN A 77 -17.15 2.10 -1.05
C GLN A 77 -16.70 2.58 0.32
N CYS A 78 -16.70 3.90 0.55
CA CYS A 78 -16.31 4.46 1.83
C CYS A 78 -17.38 4.10 2.88
N PRO A 79 -16.99 3.47 4.00
CA PRO A 79 -17.95 2.97 5.00
C PRO A 79 -18.71 4.09 5.73
N ILE A 80 -18.24 5.33 5.60
CA ILE A 80 -18.81 6.52 6.23
C ILE A 80 -19.33 7.53 5.19
N ILE A 81 -19.60 7.09 3.96
CA ILE A 81 -20.18 7.97 2.93
C ILE A 81 -21.63 8.31 3.29
N HIS A 82 -21.99 9.59 3.11
CA HIS A 82 -23.33 10.13 3.34
C HIS A 82 -24.21 10.03 2.09
#